data_AF-A0A9D2L0X3-F1
#
_entry.id   AF-A0A9D2L0X3-F1
#
_cell.length_a   1.000
_cell.length_b   1.000
_cell.length_c   1.000
_cell.angle_alpha   90.00
_cell.angle_beta   90.00
_cell.angle_gamma   90.00
#
_symmetry.space_group_name_H-M   'P 1'
#
loop_
_entity.id
_entity.type
_entity.pdbx_description
1 polymer ?
#
loop_
_entity_poly.entity_id
_entity_poly.type
_entity_poly.pdbx_seq_one_letter_code
_entity_poly.pdbx_strand_id
1 'polypeptide(L)'
;MTDRDLIGEKVVSPIYGEGSVTGVNETTKKLTIEFIKDGKRILGYRQFSEKETTRPSHFENPNAQEYILQNLDGASPLSPLDEPNGAQRTNYSRALPRSFEWLQKRVYIPRNEYFKIRGIYVTATEIIAISVVNTDPDYYVYHDRWLQSGVYLFSGEGKSGDQKETANNRALLNAGYEQKPVRLLIFDYKEYRMTKEVIYYDQGFYQVKDYTYELDYGEDKKKRKEYKFKLQYTVLNL
;
A
#
# COMPACT_ATOMS: atom_id res chain seq x y z
N MET A 1 13.51 -35.07 -1.89
CA MET A 1 12.24 -34.78 -1.20
C MET A 1 11.31 -34.21 -2.23
N THR A 2 10.06 -34.66 -2.25
CA THR A 2 9.00 -33.92 -2.94
C THR A 2 8.71 -32.66 -2.14
N ASP A 3 8.26 -31.59 -2.78
CA ASP A 3 7.99 -30.31 -2.11
C ASP A 3 6.97 -30.48 -0.95
N ARG A 4 6.11 -31.52 -1.00
CA ARG A 4 5.18 -31.90 0.08
C ARG A 4 5.84 -32.49 1.33
N ASP A 5 7.05 -33.02 1.22
CA ASP A 5 7.78 -33.61 2.36
C ASP A 5 8.22 -32.54 3.37
N LEU A 6 8.12 -31.26 3.00
CA LEU A 6 8.46 -30.13 3.85
C LEU A 6 7.39 -29.81 4.91
N ILE A 7 6.17 -30.34 4.79
CA ILE A 7 5.11 -30.11 5.78
C ILE A 7 5.48 -30.78 7.11
N GLY A 8 5.48 -29.99 8.19
CA GLY A 8 5.90 -30.39 9.53
C GLY A 8 7.35 -30.05 9.87
N GLU A 9 8.16 -29.62 8.89
CA GLU A 9 9.54 -29.19 9.12
C GLU A 9 9.58 -27.98 10.06
N LYS A 10 10.52 -27.99 11.00
CA LYS A 10 10.73 -26.88 11.93
C LYS A 10 11.49 -25.76 11.26
N VAL A 11 11.04 -24.54 11.51
CA VAL A 11 11.69 -23.32 11.03
C VAL A 11 11.93 -22.42 12.24
N VAL A 12 13.10 -21.80 12.33
CA VAL A 12 13.42 -20.84 13.39
C VAL A 12 13.48 -19.47 12.75
N SER A 13 12.64 -18.56 13.24
CA SER A 13 12.72 -17.14 12.90
C SER A 13 13.34 -16.36 14.06
N PRO A 14 14.30 -15.47 13.82
CA PRO A 14 14.85 -14.57 14.84
C PRO A 14 13.78 -13.69 15.52
N ILE A 15 12.64 -13.49 14.85
CA ILE A 15 11.58 -12.58 15.30
C ILE A 15 10.41 -13.34 15.93
N TYR A 16 10.08 -14.52 15.42
CA TYR A 16 8.91 -15.29 15.87
C TYR A 16 9.24 -16.56 16.67
N GLY A 17 10.51 -16.92 16.78
CA GLY A 17 10.94 -18.14 17.44
C GLY A 17 10.72 -19.37 16.56
N GLU A 18 10.43 -20.53 17.17
CA GLU A 18 10.16 -21.76 16.43
C GLU A 18 8.77 -21.76 15.78
N GLY A 19 8.71 -22.22 14.54
CA GLY A 19 7.48 -22.48 13.79
C GLY A 19 7.59 -23.78 12.99
N SER A 20 6.53 -24.12 12.27
CA SER A 20 6.49 -25.31 11.43
C SER A 20 5.82 -25.04 10.08
N VAL A 21 6.30 -25.69 9.03
CA VAL A 21 5.67 -25.61 7.71
C VAL A 21 4.33 -26.35 7.75
N THR A 22 3.24 -25.68 7.37
CA THR A 22 1.88 -26.24 7.38
C THR A 22 1.30 -26.44 5.99
N GLY A 23 1.92 -25.88 4.95
CA GLY A 23 1.45 -26.02 3.59
C GLY A 23 2.52 -25.73 2.56
N VAL A 24 2.36 -26.31 1.38
CA VAL A 24 3.27 -26.13 0.25
C VAL A 24 2.44 -25.87 -0.99
N ASN A 25 2.73 -24.78 -1.68
CA ASN A 25 2.15 -24.44 -2.96
C ASN A 25 3.22 -24.58 -4.04
N GLU A 26 3.22 -25.72 -4.73
CA GLU A 26 4.21 -26.06 -5.76
C GLU A 26 4.14 -25.15 -6.98
N THR A 27 2.95 -24.67 -7.34
CA THR A 27 2.74 -23.76 -8.48
C THR A 27 3.40 -22.41 -8.26
N THR A 28 3.38 -21.92 -7.02
CA THR A 28 3.97 -20.62 -6.66
C THR A 28 5.31 -20.74 -5.95
N LYS A 29 5.77 -21.99 -5.72
CA LYS A 29 6.97 -22.34 -4.94
C LYS A 29 7.00 -21.64 -3.57
N LYS A 30 5.88 -21.72 -2.84
CA LYS A 30 5.73 -21.12 -1.50
C LYS A 30 5.43 -22.15 -0.43
N LEU A 31 6.07 -21.98 0.73
CA LEU A 31 5.73 -22.65 1.97
C LEU A 31 4.84 -21.73 2.81
N THR A 32 3.80 -22.29 3.40
CA THR A 32 3.06 -21.69 4.50
C THR A 32 3.68 -22.19 5.79
N ILE A 33 4.02 -21.28 6.70
CA ILE A 33 4.67 -21.59 7.97
C ILE A 33 3.80 -21.02 9.09
N GLU A 34 3.59 -21.79 10.14
CA GLU A 34 2.87 -21.36 11.32
C GLU A 34 3.84 -21.19 12.50
N PHE A 35 3.82 -20.02 13.12
CA PHE A 35 4.55 -19.74 14.36
C PHE A 35 3.53 -19.52 15.48
N ILE A 36 3.89 -19.95 16.69
CA ILE A 36 3.10 -19.70 17.89
C ILE A 36 3.91 -18.81 18.80
N LYS A 37 3.46 -17.56 18.97
CA LYS A 37 4.10 -16.59 19.85
C LYS A 37 3.06 -15.95 20.76
N ASP A 38 3.33 -15.99 22.06
CA ASP A 38 2.44 -15.44 23.10
C ASP A 38 0.98 -15.97 22.99
N GLY A 39 0.84 -17.24 22.63
CA GLY A 39 -0.46 -17.91 22.47
C GLY A 39 -1.22 -17.52 21.18
N LYS A 40 -0.64 -16.70 20.32
CA LYS A 40 -1.23 -16.30 19.04
C LYS A 40 -0.60 -17.05 17.87
N ARG A 41 -1.45 -17.44 16.92
CA ARG A 41 -1.05 -18.10 15.67
C ARG A 41 -0.64 -17.04 14.64
N ILE A 42 0.57 -17.19 14.11
CA ILE A 42 1.16 -16.28 13.14
C ILE A 42 1.46 -17.08 11.88
N LEU A 43 0.89 -16.67 10.75
CA LEU A 43 1.19 -17.29 9.47
C LEU A 43 2.30 -16.50 8.78
N GLY A 44 3.36 -17.20 8.39
CA GLY A 44 4.44 -16.71 7.55
C GLY A 44 4.47 -17.46 6.22
N TYR A 45 5.14 -16.88 5.22
CA TYR A 45 5.35 -17.53 3.94
C TYR A 45 6.79 -17.42 3.51
N ARG A 46 7.39 -18.52 3.04
CA ARG A 46 8.74 -18.52 2.46
C ARG A 46 8.66 -18.98 1.01
N GLN A 47 9.28 -18.24 0.11
CA GLN A 47 9.49 -18.71 -1.25
C GLN A 47 10.75 -19.57 -1.29
N PHE A 48 10.66 -20.76 -1.87
CA PHE A 48 11.80 -21.67 -2.00
C PHE A 48 12.20 -21.80 -3.47
N SER A 49 13.48 -22.05 -3.72
CA SER A 49 13.99 -22.30 -5.08
C SER A 49 14.32 -23.78 -5.26
N GLU A 50 14.25 -24.28 -6.50
CA GLU A 50 14.46 -25.71 -6.81
C GLU A 50 15.82 -26.28 -6.36
N LYS A 51 16.79 -25.43 -6.02
CA LYS A 51 18.13 -25.82 -5.55
C LYS A 51 18.23 -26.13 -4.04
N GLU A 52 17.21 -25.88 -3.23
CA GLU A 52 17.27 -26.10 -1.76
C GLU A 52 16.95 -27.55 -1.33
N THR A 53 16.88 -28.51 -2.26
CA THR A 53 16.38 -29.88 -2.03
C THR A 53 17.34 -30.85 -1.33
N THR A 54 18.44 -30.38 -0.73
CA THR A 54 19.38 -31.24 0.02
C THR A 54 19.53 -30.83 1.48
N ARG A 55 18.83 -31.57 2.35
CA ARG A 55 18.91 -31.72 3.83
C ARG A 55 19.36 -30.51 4.69
N PRO A 56 18.55 -30.06 5.65
CA PRO A 56 18.97 -29.11 6.67
C PRO A 56 19.62 -29.86 7.85
N SER A 57 20.94 -29.93 7.89
CA SER A 57 21.64 -30.15 9.15
C SER A 57 22.42 -28.88 9.46
N HIS A 58 21.81 -28.03 10.28
CA HIS A 58 22.32 -26.72 10.73
C HIS A 58 22.57 -25.70 9.61
N PHE A 59 21.69 -24.71 9.50
CA PHE A 59 21.95 -23.51 8.72
C PHE A 59 21.59 -22.27 9.52
N GLU A 60 22.56 -21.81 10.31
CA GLU A 60 22.75 -20.38 10.53
C GLU A 60 23.15 -19.76 9.19
N ASN A 61 22.17 -19.31 8.42
CA ASN A 61 22.45 -18.49 7.23
C ASN A 61 22.03 -17.05 7.52
N PRO A 62 22.95 -16.15 7.86
CA PRO A 62 22.63 -14.74 8.13
C PRO A 62 22.14 -13.96 6.90
N ASN A 63 22.12 -14.58 5.71
CA ASN A 63 21.66 -13.97 4.46
C ASN A 63 20.36 -14.58 3.90
N ALA A 64 19.66 -15.44 4.66
CA ALA A 64 18.31 -15.86 4.28
C ALA A 64 17.34 -14.70 4.54
N GLN A 65 16.88 -14.04 3.48
CA GLN A 65 15.83 -13.01 3.59
C GLN A 65 14.51 -13.69 3.99
N GLU A 66 14.21 -13.68 5.28
CA GLU A 66 12.89 -13.99 5.81
C GLU A 66 11.90 -12.89 5.41
N TYR A 67 10.96 -13.23 4.55
CA TYR A 67 9.82 -12.36 4.25
C TYR A 67 8.73 -12.58 5.31
N ILE A 68 8.63 -11.63 6.23
CA ILE A 68 7.60 -11.55 7.25
C ILE A 68 6.32 -10.95 6.64
N LEU A 69 5.15 -11.44 7.08
CA LEU A 69 3.85 -10.76 7.31
C LEU A 69 2.85 -11.90 7.65
N GLN A 70 2.07 -11.94 8.74
CA GLN A 70 1.28 -10.90 9.41
C GLN A 70 1.06 -11.20 10.93
N ASN A 71 1.06 -10.16 11.78
CA ASN A 71 0.31 -10.18 13.05
C ASN A 71 -1.02 -9.43 12.81
N LEU A 72 -2.13 -10.03 13.22
CA LEU A 72 -3.50 -9.51 12.99
C LEU A 72 -3.83 -8.23 13.76
N ASP A 73 -2.96 -7.71 14.63
CA ASP A 73 -3.15 -6.42 15.28
C ASP A 73 -1.79 -5.72 15.41
N GLY A 74 -1.63 -4.58 14.75
CA GLY A 74 -0.43 -3.73 14.85
C GLY A 74 0.61 -3.97 13.76
N ALA A 75 0.38 -3.38 12.58
CA ALA A 75 1.28 -3.44 11.44
C ALA A 75 2.41 -2.39 11.53
N SER A 76 3.65 -2.81 11.29
CA SER A 76 4.73 -1.92 10.85
C SER A 76 4.92 -2.02 9.33
N PRO A 77 5.20 -0.90 8.64
CA PRO A 77 5.19 -0.83 7.18
C PRO A 77 6.58 -1.20 6.60
N LEU A 78 6.62 -2.03 5.57
CA LEU A 78 7.83 -2.28 4.78
C LEU A 78 7.75 -1.52 3.44
N SER A 79 8.89 -0.99 3.00
CA SER A 79 9.04 -0.11 1.83
C SER A 79 8.57 -0.76 0.50
N PRO A 80 7.95 0.02 -0.42
CA PRO A 80 7.44 -0.48 -1.71
C PRO A 80 8.51 -0.83 -2.78
N LEU A 81 9.80 -0.93 -2.44
CA LEU A 81 10.89 -0.72 -3.41
C LEU A 81 11.44 -1.95 -4.15
N ASP A 82 10.96 -3.16 -3.90
CA ASP A 82 11.42 -4.34 -4.66
C ASP A 82 10.30 -4.86 -5.56
N GLU A 83 10.40 -4.64 -6.89
CA GLU A 83 10.41 -5.73 -7.90
C GLU A 83 10.92 -5.29 -9.29
N PRO A 84 11.72 -6.13 -9.96
CA PRO A 84 12.01 -6.06 -11.39
C PRO A 84 11.02 -6.91 -12.22
N ASN A 85 10.68 -6.41 -13.42
CA ASN A 85 10.06 -7.11 -14.55
C ASN A 85 8.56 -7.49 -14.49
N GLY A 86 7.75 -6.61 -15.10
CA GLY A 86 6.98 -7.03 -16.29
C GLY A 86 5.59 -7.66 -16.13
N ALA A 87 5.09 -7.90 -14.92
CA ALA A 87 3.70 -8.33 -14.71
C ALA A 87 2.94 -7.31 -13.86
N GLN A 88 1.86 -6.74 -14.41
CA GLN A 88 0.92 -5.82 -13.72
C GLN A 88 0.10 -6.53 -12.62
N ARG A 89 0.75 -7.16 -11.64
CA ARG A 89 0.12 -7.34 -10.33
C ARG A 89 0.19 -5.98 -9.67
N THR A 90 -0.97 -5.34 -9.49
CA THR A 90 -1.02 -3.97 -8.97
C THR A 90 -0.24 -3.88 -7.66
N ASN A 91 0.53 -2.80 -7.50
CA ASN A 91 1.32 -2.50 -6.29
C ASN A 91 0.47 -2.52 -4.99
N TYR A 92 -0.86 -2.58 -5.11
CA TYR A 92 -1.83 -2.67 -4.01
C TYR A 92 -1.86 -4.03 -3.31
N SER A 93 -1.39 -5.10 -3.94
CA SER A 93 -1.40 -6.45 -3.35
C SER A 93 -0.61 -6.57 -2.04
N ARG A 94 0.24 -5.59 -1.73
CA ARG A 94 1.03 -5.48 -0.49
C ARG A 94 0.46 -4.47 0.52
N ALA A 95 -0.64 -3.80 0.18
CA ALA A 95 -1.24 -2.74 0.98
C ALA A 95 -2.27 -3.29 1.99
N LEU A 96 -2.43 -2.59 3.12
CA LEU A 96 -3.41 -2.99 4.12
C LEU A 96 -4.81 -2.48 3.72
N PRO A 97 -5.81 -3.36 3.55
CA PRO A 97 -7.15 -2.91 3.25
C PRO A 97 -7.76 -2.18 4.45
N ARG A 98 -8.44 -1.06 4.19
CA ARG A 98 -9.18 -0.26 5.17
C ARG A 98 -10.61 -0.10 4.69
N SER A 99 -11.55 -0.28 5.60
CA SER A 99 -12.97 -0.07 5.31
C SER A 99 -13.35 1.40 5.32
N PHE A 100 -14.56 1.71 4.85
CA PHE A 100 -15.13 3.04 4.99
C PHE A 100 -15.28 3.48 6.45
N GLU A 101 -15.66 2.57 7.37
CA GLU A 101 -15.76 2.91 8.79
C GLU A 101 -14.39 3.29 9.38
N TRP A 102 -13.31 2.68 8.90
CA TRP A 102 -11.95 3.06 9.33
C TRP A 102 -11.63 4.52 9.01
N LEU A 103 -12.07 5.00 7.84
CA LEU A 103 -11.88 6.39 7.41
C LEU A 103 -12.80 7.32 8.20
N GLN A 104 -14.07 6.96 8.39
CA GLN A 104 -15.05 7.76 9.15
C GLN A 104 -14.64 8.00 10.61
N LYS A 105 -13.85 7.10 11.21
CA LYS A 105 -13.30 7.28 12.56
C LYS A 105 -12.20 8.34 12.64
N ARG A 106 -11.65 8.77 11.50
CA ARG A 106 -10.52 9.72 11.41
C ARG A 106 -10.89 11.08 10.85
N VAL A 107 -11.85 11.09 9.93
CA VAL A 107 -12.25 12.31 9.21
C VAL A 107 -13.76 12.45 9.23
N TYR A 108 -14.22 13.70 9.26
CA TYR A 108 -15.64 13.98 9.14
C TYR A 108 -16.08 13.79 7.68
N ILE A 109 -16.98 12.83 7.45
CA ILE A 109 -17.65 12.60 6.17
C ILE A 109 -19.16 12.82 6.39
N PRO A 110 -19.80 13.79 5.72
CA PRO A 110 -21.23 14.04 5.87
C PRO A 110 -22.05 12.80 5.51
N ARG A 111 -23.03 12.43 6.36
CA ARG A 111 -23.88 11.23 6.18
C ARG A 111 -24.80 11.27 4.96
N ASN A 112 -25.03 12.45 4.36
CA ASN A 112 -26.09 12.67 3.38
C ASN A 112 -25.59 12.74 1.93
N GLU A 113 -24.29 12.52 1.68
CA GLU A 113 -23.78 12.48 0.31
C GLU A 113 -23.61 11.03 -0.14
N TYR A 114 -24.31 10.66 -1.22
CA TYR A 114 -23.87 9.57 -2.09
C TYR A 114 -22.36 9.64 -2.23
N PHE A 115 -21.68 8.55 -1.84
CA PHE A 115 -20.23 8.37 -1.82
C PHE A 115 -19.44 9.34 -2.72
N LYS A 116 -19.14 10.55 -2.21
CA LYS A 116 -18.24 11.53 -2.81
C LYS A 116 -16.90 11.39 -2.10
N ILE A 117 -15.99 10.61 -2.68
CA ILE A 117 -14.61 10.59 -2.22
C ILE A 117 -14.02 11.98 -2.48
N ARG A 118 -13.59 12.66 -1.41
CA ARG A 118 -12.60 13.74 -1.53
C ARG A 118 -11.21 13.13 -1.65
N GLY A 119 -10.38 13.74 -2.49
CA GLY A 119 -9.00 13.27 -2.67
C GLY A 119 -8.13 13.60 -1.47
N ILE A 120 -8.43 14.67 -0.72
CA ILE A 120 -7.60 15.13 0.39
C ILE A 120 -8.46 15.37 1.64
N TYR A 121 -8.02 14.80 2.76
CA TYR A 121 -8.48 15.15 4.09
C TYR A 121 -7.30 15.58 4.95
N VAL A 122 -7.47 16.68 5.68
CA VAL A 122 -6.45 17.19 6.61
C VAL A 122 -6.93 16.92 8.04
N THR A 123 -6.14 16.19 8.83
CA THR A 123 -6.41 15.94 10.26
C THR A 123 -5.46 16.76 11.12
N ALA A 124 -5.51 16.61 12.45
CA ALA A 124 -4.53 17.24 13.33
C ALA A 124 -3.11 16.66 13.12
N THR A 125 -2.99 15.36 12.83
CA THR A 125 -1.72 14.62 12.88
C THR A 125 -1.19 14.18 11.52
N GLU A 126 -2.06 14.07 10.51
CA GLU A 126 -1.69 13.58 9.18
C GLU A 126 -2.53 14.26 8.08
N ILE A 127 -2.10 14.10 6.84
CA ILE A 127 -2.91 14.35 5.64
C ILE A 127 -3.26 13.00 5.05
N ILE A 128 -4.55 12.72 4.84
CA ILE A 128 -5.00 11.51 4.15
C ILE A 128 -5.21 11.86 2.68
N ALA A 129 -4.38 11.29 1.81
CA ALA A 129 -4.46 11.44 0.36
C ALA A 129 -5.08 10.16 -0.23
N ILE A 130 -6.26 10.29 -0.85
CA ILE A 130 -6.97 9.19 -1.51
C ILE A 130 -6.79 9.33 -3.02
N SER A 131 -5.96 8.48 -3.58
CA SER A 131 -5.85 8.33 -5.03
C SER A 131 -6.93 7.37 -5.52
N VAL A 132 -7.76 7.84 -6.45
CA VAL A 132 -8.73 6.98 -7.13
C VAL A 132 -8.08 6.44 -8.39
N VAL A 133 -8.02 5.12 -8.50
CA VAL A 133 -7.60 4.45 -9.73
C VAL A 133 -8.82 3.81 -10.38
N ASN A 134 -8.87 3.92 -11.70
CA ASN A 134 -9.97 3.42 -12.49
C ASN A 134 -9.44 2.98 -13.85
N THR A 135 -9.86 1.80 -14.31
CA THR A 135 -9.60 1.34 -15.68
C THR A 135 -10.80 1.52 -16.60
N ASP A 136 -11.92 2.03 -16.09
CA ASP A 136 -13.12 2.35 -16.88
C ASP A 136 -12.92 3.71 -17.59
N PRO A 137 -12.92 3.75 -18.94
CA PRO A 137 -12.64 4.97 -19.70
C PRO A 137 -13.67 6.09 -19.49
N ASP A 138 -14.87 5.78 -18.99
CA ASP A 138 -15.97 6.74 -18.87
C ASP A 138 -16.00 7.50 -17.53
N TYR A 139 -15.11 7.18 -16.59
CA TYR A 139 -15.04 7.83 -15.28
C TYR A 139 -13.71 8.55 -15.08
N TYR A 140 -13.81 9.88 -14.94
CA TYR A 140 -12.66 10.75 -14.72
C TYR A 140 -11.95 10.39 -13.41
N VAL A 141 -10.65 10.15 -13.54
CA VAL A 141 -9.73 10.04 -12.41
C VAL A 141 -8.60 11.02 -12.59
N TYR A 142 -8.03 11.46 -11.48
CA TYR A 142 -6.81 12.24 -11.53
C TYR A 142 -5.66 11.39 -12.06
N HIS A 143 -4.67 12.04 -12.66
CA HIS A 143 -3.54 11.39 -13.32
C HIS A 143 -2.45 11.03 -12.31
N ASP A 144 -2.87 10.38 -11.22
CA ASP A 144 -2.03 9.89 -10.14
C ASP A 144 -1.27 8.65 -10.60
N ARG A 145 0.02 8.54 -10.25
CA ARG A 145 0.85 7.44 -10.73
C ARG A 145 2.10 7.24 -9.90
N TRP A 146 2.56 6.00 -9.87
CA TRP A 146 3.92 5.69 -9.45
C TRP A 146 4.91 6.20 -10.50
N LEU A 147 5.96 6.87 -10.05
CA LEU A 147 7.16 7.14 -10.83
C LEU A 147 8.18 6.02 -10.59
N GLN A 148 9.23 5.99 -11.40
CA GLN A 148 10.42 5.19 -11.10
C GLN A 148 10.97 5.59 -9.72
N SER A 149 11.60 4.66 -8.99
CA SER A 149 12.16 4.86 -7.62
C SER A 149 11.16 4.99 -6.45
N GLY A 150 9.93 4.51 -6.61
CA GLY A 150 8.97 4.42 -5.48
C GLY A 150 8.39 5.77 -5.03
N VAL A 151 8.57 6.82 -5.82
CA VAL A 151 7.88 8.10 -5.65
C VAL A 151 6.46 7.96 -6.21
N TYR A 152 5.47 8.43 -5.47
CA TYR A 152 4.11 8.55 -5.97
C TYR A 152 3.82 10.00 -6.35
N LEU A 153 3.35 10.22 -7.58
CA LEU A 153 2.89 11.52 -8.02
C LEU A 153 1.39 11.63 -7.75
N PHE A 154 1.03 12.49 -6.80
CA PHE A 154 -0.35 12.70 -6.36
C PHE A 154 -0.86 14.05 -6.86
N SER A 155 -2.07 14.09 -7.40
CA SER A 155 -2.67 15.30 -7.96
C SER A 155 -3.35 16.13 -6.90
N GLY A 156 -3.26 17.46 -7.03
CA GLY A 156 -4.06 18.36 -6.20
C GLY A 156 -5.55 18.25 -6.45
N GLU A 157 -6.35 18.89 -5.60
CA GLU A 157 -7.79 18.99 -5.76
C GLU A 157 -8.21 20.13 -6.69
N GLY A 158 -9.33 19.88 -7.37
CA GLY A 158 -9.98 20.76 -8.33
C GLY A 158 -10.11 20.01 -9.64
N LYS A 159 -11.34 19.86 -10.17
CA LYS A 159 -11.64 18.97 -11.30
C LYS A 159 -11.68 19.64 -12.68
N SER A 160 -11.96 20.94 -12.72
CA SER A 160 -12.06 21.71 -13.97
C SER A 160 -11.39 23.07 -13.80
N GLY A 161 -10.81 23.58 -14.90
CA GLY A 161 -9.98 24.79 -14.89
C GLY A 161 -8.69 24.65 -14.08
N ASP A 162 -7.79 25.63 -14.21
CA ASP A 162 -6.51 25.63 -13.48
C ASP A 162 -6.74 25.46 -11.98
N GLN A 163 -6.00 24.51 -11.40
CA GLN A 163 -6.09 24.24 -9.99
C GLN A 163 -5.55 25.42 -9.18
N LYS A 164 -6.26 25.72 -8.11
CA LYS A 164 -5.96 26.84 -7.21
C LYS A 164 -5.33 26.31 -5.93
N GLU A 165 -4.67 27.21 -5.20
CA GLU A 165 -4.20 26.95 -3.85
C GLU A 165 -5.35 26.96 -2.84
N THR A 166 -6.24 25.97 -2.96
CA THR A 166 -7.30 25.68 -1.99
C THR A 166 -6.69 25.32 -0.63
N ALA A 167 -7.49 25.31 0.43
CA ALA A 167 -7.02 24.89 1.77
C ALA A 167 -6.37 23.50 1.75
N ASN A 168 -6.92 22.56 0.97
CA ASN A 168 -6.40 21.20 0.86
C ASN A 168 -5.09 21.13 0.06
N ASN A 169 -4.99 21.84 -1.06
CA ASN A 169 -3.74 21.91 -1.83
C ASN A 169 -2.63 22.62 -1.03
N ARG A 170 -3.00 23.67 -0.28
CA ARG A 170 -2.10 24.38 0.63
C ARG A 170 -1.57 23.47 1.74
N ALA A 171 -2.40 22.59 2.29
CA ALA A 171 -1.95 21.64 3.30
C ALA A 171 -0.86 20.71 2.75
N LEU A 172 -0.98 20.23 1.50
CA LEU A 172 0.08 19.44 0.86
C LEU A 172 1.33 20.26 0.54
N LEU A 173 1.18 21.51 0.11
CA LEU A 173 2.31 22.43 -0.11
C LEU A 173 3.12 22.64 1.20
N ASN A 174 2.41 22.84 2.31
CA ASN A 174 3.03 23.08 3.61
C ASN A 174 3.50 21.80 4.31
N ALA A 175 3.05 20.62 3.88
CA ALA A 175 3.29 19.35 4.58
C ALA A 175 4.78 19.07 4.87
N GLY A 176 5.66 19.40 3.91
CA GLY A 176 7.10 19.25 4.08
C GLY A 176 7.68 20.17 5.17
N TYR A 177 7.22 21.42 5.23
CA TYR A 177 7.64 22.39 6.25
C TYR A 177 7.08 22.05 7.63
N GLU A 178 5.80 21.64 7.69
CA GLU A 178 5.12 21.26 8.93
C GLU A 178 5.51 19.86 9.42
N GLN A 179 6.37 19.14 8.68
CA GLN A 179 6.71 17.73 8.90
C GLN A 179 5.47 16.83 9.05
N LYS A 180 4.37 17.22 8.40
CA LYS A 180 3.10 16.53 8.52
C LYS A 180 3.06 15.37 7.54
N PRO A 181 2.97 14.11 8.01
CA PRO A 181 3.01 12.97 7.12
C PRO A 181 1.74 12.85 6.29
N VAL A 182 1.90 12.33 5.08
CA VAL A 182 0.81 12.00 4.17
C VAL A 182 0.57 10.50 4.24
N ARG A 183 -0.61 10.06 4.67
CA ARG A 183 -1.04 8.68 4.49
C ARG A 183 -1.67 8.53 3.12
N LEU A 184 -1.08 7.68 2.28
CA LEU A 184 -1.57 7.42 0.93
C LEU A 184 -2.52 6.22 0.96
N LEU A 185 -3.77 6.46 0.55
CA LEU A 185 -4.77 5.44 0.32
C LEU A 185 -5.05 5.34 -1.17
N ILE A 186 -5.19 4.11 -1.67
CA ILE A 186 -5.60 3.87 -3.05
C ILE A 186 -6.99 3.25 -3.07
N PHE A 187 -7.89 3.86 -3.83
CA PHE A 187 -9.25 3.39 -4.01
C PHE A 187 -9.43 2.89 -5.45
N ASP A 188 -9.68 1.59 -5.60
CA ASP A 188 -9.97 1.00 -6.90
C ASP A 188 -11.47 1.11 -7.21
N TYR A 189 -11.82 2.03 -8.11
CA TYR A 189 -13.21 2.28 -8.48
C TYR A 189 -13.83 1.09 -9.21
N LYS A 190 -13.03 0.32 -9.97
CA LYS A 190 -13.52 -0.86 -10.70
C LYS A 190 -13.92 -1.95 -9.72
N GLU A 191 -13.10 -2.20 -8.72
CA GLU A 191 -13.41 -3.16 -7.66
C GLU A 191 -14.69 -2.77 -6.92
N TYR A 192 -14.80 -1.51 -6.48
CA TYR A 192 -16.03 -0.99 -5.87
C TYR A 192 -17.25 -1.17 -6.77
N ARG A 193 -17.11 -0.96 -8.10
CA ARG A 193 -18.23 -1.16 -9.03
C ARG A 193 -18.72 -2.61 -9.06
N MET A 194 -17.81 -3.57 -8.89
CA MET A 194 -18.11 -5.01 -8.88
C MET A 194 -18.67 -5.48 -7.54
N THR A 195 -18.04 -5.11 -6.42
CA THR A 195 -18.37 -5.64 -5.09
C THR A 195 -19.38 -4.78 -4.33
N LYS A 196 -19.48 -3.48 -4.68
CA LYS A 196 -20.15 -2.43 -3.90
C LYS A 196 -19.53 -2.19 -2.52
N GLU A 197 -18.37 -2.79 -2.25
CA GLU A 197 -17.62 -2.60 -1.02
C GLU A 197 -16.63 -1.45 -1.19
N VAL A 198 -16.57 -0.57 -0.19
CA VAL A 198 -15.61 0.53 -0.16
C VAL A 198 -14.36 0.04 0.56
N ILE A 199 -13.33 -0.24 -0.23
CA ILE A 199 -12.02 -0.69 0.25
C ILE A 199 -10.96 0.32 -0.16
N TYR A 200 -10.19 0.78 0.81
CA TYR A 200 -9.01 1.61 0.59
C TYR A 200 -7.75 0.80 0.86
N TYR A 201 -6.84 0.75 -0.09
CA TYR A 201 -5.54 0.11 0.03
C TYR A 201 -4.53 1.09 0.64
N ASP A 202 -4.27 0.96 1.95
CA ASP A 202 -3.34 1.79 2.72
C ASP A 202 -1.88 1.46 2.35
N GLN A 203 -1.25 2.40 1.63
CA GLN A 203 0.13 2.30 1.14
C GLN A 203 1.15 2.77 2.19
N GLY A 204 0.70 3.14 3.40
CA GLY A 204 1.54 3.66 4.46
C GLY A 204 1.73 5.18 4.39
N PHE A 205 2.81 5.64 5.03
CA PHE A 205 3.12 7.05 5.21
C PHE A 205 4.17 7.55 4.22
N TYR A 206 4.01 8.79 3.81
CA TYR A 206 4.83 9.48 2.83
C TYR A 206 5.14 10.89 3.32
N GLN A 207 6.22 11.47 2.79
CA GLN A 207 6.49 12.90 2.88
C GLN A 207 6.33 13.53 1.51
N VAL A 208 5.79 14.74 1.47
CA VAL A 208 5.85 15.59 0.27
C VAL A 208 7.28 16.09 0.14
N LYS A 209 8.00 15.65 -0.89
CA LYS A 209 9.39 16.08 -1.14
C LYS A 209 9.49 17.31 -2.01
N ASP A 210 8.55 17.44 -2.94
CA ASP A 210 8.52 18.49 -3.93
C ASP A 210 7.12 18.57 -4.54
N TYR A 211 6.82 19.66 -5.23
CA TYR A 211 5.62 19.79 -6.05
C TYR A 211 5.95 20.48 -7.37
N THR A 212 5.15 20.17 -8.38
CA THR A 212 5.23 20.78 -9.69
C THR A 212 3.83 20.96 -10.27
N TYR A 213 3.76 21.33 -11.54
CA TYR A 213 2.52 21.40 -12.28
C TYR A 213 2.63 20.62 -13.58
N GLU A 214 1.55 19.93 -13.94
CA GLU A 214 1.37 19.33 -15.25
C GLU A 214 0.22 20.01 -15.98
N LEU A 215 0.33 20.09 -17.31
CA LEU A 215 -0.79 20.48 -18.16
C LEU A 215 -1.54 19.22 -18.57
N ASP A 216 -2.71 19.00 -17.96
CA ASP A 216 -3.51 17.81 -18.19
C ASP A 216 -4.99 18.14 -18.38
N TYR A 217 -5.78 17.18 -18.82
CA TYR A 217 -7.21 17.35 -19.06
C TYR A 217 -8.00 17.31 -17.76
N GLY A 218 -8.87 18.29 -17.55
CA GLY A 218 -9.87 18.23 -16.47
C GLY A 218 -11.07 17.33 -16.81
N GLU A 219 -12.00 17.25 -15.87
CA GLU A 219 -13.29 16.58 -16.05
C GLU A 219 -14.10 17.20 -17.20
N ASP A 220 -13.88 18.49 -17.49
CA ASP A 220 -14.44 19.22 -18.62
C ASP A 220 -13.73 18.95 -19.97
N LYS A 221 -12.78 18.02 -20.00
CA LYS A 221 -11.95 17.65 -21.16
C LYS A 221 -11.15 18.81 -21.73
N LYS A 222 -10.84 19.83 -20.92
CA LYS A 222 -9.95 20.94 -21.30
C LYS A 222 -8.61 20.82 -20.59
N LYS A 223 -7.53 21.17 -21.31
CA LYS A 223 -6.21 21.27 -20.69
C LYS A 223 -6.20 22.37 -19.63
N ARG A 224 -5.53 22.10 -18.53
CA ARG A 224 -5.45 22.95 -17.35
C ARG A 224 -4.19 22.67 -16.57
N LYS A 225 -3.78 23.64 -15.75
CA LYS A 225 -2.68 23.48 -14.80
C LYS A 225 -3.14 22.66 -13.60
N GLU A 226 -2.53 21.50 -13.39
CA GLU A 226 -2.81 20.58 -12.29
C GLU A 226 -1.60 20.50 -11.36
N TYR A 227 -1.80 20.65 -10.05
CA TYR A 227 -0.75 20.43 -9.05
C TYR A 227 -0.35 18.96 -9.04
N LYS A 228 0.95 18.70 -8.93
CA LYS A 228 1.52 17.37 -8.76
C LYS A 228 2.48 17.36 -7.58
N PHE A 229 2.14 16.59 -6.55
CA PHE A 229 2.93 16.43 -5.34
C PHE A 229 3.73 15.13 -5.41
N LYS A 230 5.05 15.21 -5.23
CA LYS A 230 5.93 14.04 -5.18
C LYS A 230 5.95 13.49 -3.75
N LEU A 231 5.28 12.38 -3.55
CA LEU A 231 5.23 11.66 -2.28
C LEU A 231 6.33 10.60 -2.25
N GLN A 232 7.25 10.71 -1.30
CA GLN A 232 8.27 9.70 -1.04
C GLN A 232 7.90 8.91 0.20
N TYR A 233 7.93 7.58 0.11
CA TYR A 233 7.66 6.71 1.25
C TYR A 233 8.54 7.07 2.45
N THR A 234 7.96 7.05 3.65
CA THR A 234 8.67 7.24 4.91
C THR A 234 8.18 6.23 5.93
N VAL A 235 9.09 5.77 6.79
CA VAL A 235 8.72 5.11 8.03
C VAL A 235 8.52 6.20 9.08
N LEU A 236 7.42 6.15 9.84
CA LEU A 236 7.28 6.98 11.02
C LEU A 236 8.01 6.31 12.16
N ASN A 237 8.95 7.02 12.78
CA ASN A 237 9.47 6.63 14.08
C ASN A 237 8.40 7.05 15.11
N LEU A 238 7.46 6.15 15.39
CA LEU A 238 6.45 6.30 16.43
C LEU A 238 6.98 5.79 17.77
#